data_AF-A0A0F6YK38-F1
#
_entry.id   AF-A0A0F6YK38-F1
#
_cell.length_a   1.000
_cell.length_b   1.000
_cell.length_c   1.000
_cell.angle_alpha   90.00
_cell.angle_beta   90.00
_cell.angle_gamma   90.00
#
_symmetry.space_group_name_H-M   'P 1'
#
loop_
_entity.id
_entity.type
_entity.pdbx_description
1 polymer ?
#
loop_
_entity_poly.entity_id
_entity_poly.type
_entity_poly.pdbx_seq_one_letter_code
_entity_poly.pdbx_strand_id
1 'polypeptide(L)'
;MADDLGARLLRAGLVTRDQLAETLATAPAHGGALVSALVARGVPEDAIAGFFLADGFGPLMEADDLAKADPGARRRLPGAMASDLLAMPVRSSPAGLVVAMAAPSDRHAVREIARVVGSDVLPTVACVRALRAAIGDAYPDQAKQDAAGSEPPLDDRPTLVESEPPVLELVRRRTSGETPAAGTAPLGPRLIVEDDEPALPLVRTKPQHTPPRGVEAVPAPVASKVVSKAFARPEGVRRMQIPAAPVRHEGRGTAEYPAMKDDPEPTSTPSPPPSTPSPPPSTPAAEPSTPAPPTPSSLTPRPTSIVPPEHERWDFGGPSSSSSPAPPPRKLTPKVGPRARSELPSARSTLPEVGTVLAAIRGAPDRDSVVRLACEGAVTVARTAIFLALRKGVLKGWEGTGGGLTHDAVRNLWIPTTSASMLKDVVEHREAYVGPYGTAVADGLFRAAVGSRGGDVALHPVVVSDHVVGVLCADDVLPVPIARQRIELLAHAVGEAFKRIIVERKG
;
A
#
# COMPACT_ATOMS: atom_id res chain seq x y z
N MET A 1 -19.17 5.20 8.30
CA MET A 1 -17.87 4.85 8.92
C MET A 1 -17.55 3.38 8.67
N ALA A 2 -18.42 2.47 9.11
CA ALA A 2 -18.43 1.09 8.62
C ALA A 2 -18.74 1.01 7.11
N ASP A 3 -19.70 1.81 6.62
CA ASP A 3 -20.09 1.77 5.20
C ASP A 3 -18.99 2.19 4.23
N ASP A 4 -18.15 3.15 4.61
CA ASP A 4 -17.03 3.60 3.78
C ASP A 4 -15.93 2.53 3.72
N LEU A 5 -15.60 1.91 4.87
CA LEU A 5 -14.69 0.76 4.91
C LEU A 5 -15.26 -0.41 4.10
N GLY A 6 -16.53 -0.74 4.28
CA GLY A 6 -17.23 -1.77 3.52
C GLY A 6 -17.16 -1.53 2.01
N ALA A 7 -17.45 -0.31 1.56
CA ALA A 7 -17.35 0.06 0.16
C ALA A 7 -15.92 -0.05 -0.39
N ARG A 8 -14.89 0.26 0.42
CA ARG A 8 -13.48 0.10 0.04
C ARG A 8 -13.10 -1.38 -0.11
N LEU A 9 -13.51 -2.23 0.83
CA LEU A 9 -13.26 -3.68 0.76
C LEU A 9 -13.99 -4.32 -0.43
N LEU A 10 -15.21 -3.86 -0.74
CA LEU A 10 -15.98 -4.30 -1.91
C LEU A 10 -15.28 -3.89 -3.22
N ARG A 11 -14.79 -2.64 -3.31
CA ARG A 11 -14.02 -2.16 -4.47
C ARG A 11 -12.70 -2.92 -4.65
N ALA A 12 -12.07 -3.34 -3.55
CA ALA A 12 -10.87 -4.15 -3.56
C ALA A 12 -11.13 -5.63 -3.92
N GLY A 13 -12.40 -6.05 -4.07
CA GLY A 13 -12.77 -7.42 -4.39
C GLY A 13 -12.59 -8.41 -3.22
N LEU A 14 -12.43 -7.92 -1.99
CA LEU A 14 -12.22 -8.74 -0.80
C LEU A 14 -13.52 -9.27 -0.19
N VAL A 15 -14.63 -8.60 -0.49
CA VAL A 15 -15.98 -8.97 -0.04
C VAL A 15 -16.93 -8.86 -1.21
N THR A 16 -17.94 -9.73 -1.26
CA THR A 16 -19.04 -9.60 -2.23
C THR A 16 -20.08 -8.59 -1.74
N ARG A 17 -20.96 -8.13 -2.63
CA ARG A 17 -22.07 -7.25 -2.25
C ARG A 17 -22.98 -7.90 -1.23
N ASP A 18 -23.25 -9.20 -1.41
CA ASP A 18 -24.14 -9.96 -0.53
C ASP A 18 -23.52 -10.15 0.85
N GLN A 19 -22.24 -10.55 0.92
CA GLN A 19 -21.51 -10.66 2.18
C GLN A 19 -21.48 -9.34 2.95
N LEU A 20 -21.24 -8.22 2.24
CA LEU A 20 -21.24 -6.90 2.86
C LEU A 20 -22.65 -6.51 3.35
N ALA A 21 -23.68 -6.71 2.53
CA ALA A 21 -25.06 -6.39 2.89
C ALA A 21 -25.53 -7.19 4.11
N GLU A 22 -25.28 -8.50 4.14
CA GLU A 22 -25.59 -9.37 5.28
C GLU A 22 -24.84 -8.95 6.54
N THR A 23 -23.60 -8.48 6.40
CA THR A 23 -22.81 -8.01 7.55
C THR A 23 -23.32 -6.67 8.06
N LEU A 24 -23.70 -5.74 7.18
CA LEU A 24 -24.27 -4.46 7.57
C LEU A 24 -25.66 -4.62 8.19
N ALA A 25 -26.40 -5.69 7.85
CA ALA A 25 -27.68 -6.01 8.48
C ALA A 25 -27.56 -6.29 9.99
N THR A 26 -26.38 -6.71 10.47
CA THR A 26 -26.10 -6.83 11.92
C THR A 26 -25.68 -5.51 12.59
N ALA A 27 -25.78 -4.39 11.87
CA ALA A 27 -25.48 -3.03 12.33
C ALA A 27 -24.12 -2.86 13.05
N PRO A 28 -22.98 -3.22 12.41
CA PRO A 28 -21.66 -3.02 13.02
C PRO A 28 -21.41 -1.52 13.24
N ALA A 29 -21.19 -1.14 14.50
CA ALA A 29 -21.10 0.26 14.91
C ALA A 29 -19.84 0.98 14.40
N HIS A 30 -18.74 0.25 14.23
CA HIS A 30 -17.43 0.79 13.84
C HIS A 30 -16.64 -0.23 13.00
N GLY A 31 -15.50 0.19 12.44
CA GLY A 31 -14.70 -0.59 11.51
C GLY A 31 -14.20 -1.92 12.09
N GLY A 32 -13.77 -1.92 13.35
CA GLY A 32 -13.35 -3.15 14.04
C GLY A 32 -14.47 -4.21 14.09
N ALA A 33 -15.69 -3.81 14.47
CA ALA A 33 -16.86 -4.69 14.49
C ALA A 33 -17.22 -5.19 13.09
N LEU A 34 -17.14 -4.33 12.07
CA LEU A 34 -17.37 -4.73 10.67
C LEU A 34 -16.35 -5.79 10.22
N VAL A 35 -15.05 -5.54 10.41
CA VAL A 35 -13.98 -6.48 10.05
C VAL A 35 -14.18 -7.80 10.77
N SER A 36 -14.48 -7.76 12.06
CA SER A 36 -14.75 -8.96 12.85
C SER A 36 -15.94 -9.76 12.33
N ALA A 37 -17.02 -9.10 11.93
CA ALA A 37 -18.22 -9.76 11.43
C ALA A 37 -18.02 -10.33 10.00
N LEU A 38 -17.20 -9.67 9.18
CA LEU A 38 -16.77 -10.20 7.88
C LEU A 38 -15.91 -11.47 8.03
N VAL A 39 -14.94 -11.46 8.95
CA VAL A 39 -14.11 -12.64 9.25
C VAL A 39 -14.95 -13.80 9.75
N ALA A 40 -15.92 -13.54 10.63
CA ALA A 40 -16.86 -14.56 11.12
C ALA A 40 -17.72 -15.19 9.99
N ARG A 41 -17.90 -14.48 8.87
CA ARG A 41 -18.59 -14.95 7.67
C ARG A 41 -17.67 -15.60 6.63
N GLY A 42 -16.42 -15.88 7.00
CA GLY A 42 -15.47 -16.61 6.17
C GLY A 42 -14.62 -15.73 5.26
N VAL A 43 -14.64 -14.41 5.40
CA VAL A 43 -13.68 -13.54 4.70
C VAL A 43 -12.29 -13.78 5.31
N PRO A 44 -11.27 -14.13 4.50
CA PRO A 44 -9.94 -14.44 5.01
C PRO A 44 -9.32 -13.21 5.67
N GLU A 45 -8.98 -13.38 6.94
CA GLU A 45 -8.44 -12.32 7.78
C GLU A 45 -7.11 -11.77 7.25
N ASP A 46 -6.24 -12.65 6.73
CA ASP A 46 -4.96 -12.27 6.13
C ASP A 46 -5.13 -11.36 4.92
N ALA A 47 -6.23 -11.51 4.16
CA ALA A 47 -6.52 -10.65 3.02
C ALA A 47 -6.96 -9.25 3.46
N ILE A 48 -7.74 -9.16 4.55
CA ILE A 48 -8.12 -7.88 5.15
C ILE A 48 -6.89 -7.21 5.78
N ALA A 49 -6.04 -7.97 6.48
CA ALA A 49 -4.79 -7.46 7.01
C ALA A 49 -3.87 -6.94 5.89
N GLY A 50 -3.74 -7.70 4.80
CA GLY A 50 -3.01 -7.31 3.59
C GLY A 50 -3.54 -6.03 2.94
N PHE A 51 -4.86 -5.83 2.93
CA PHE A 51 -5.47 -4.58 2.48
C PHE A 51 -5.01 -3.37 3.30
N PHE A 52 -5.03 -3.46 4.62
CA PHE A 52 -4.58 -2.36 5.47
C PHE A 52 -3.05 -2.16 5.45
N LEU A 53 -2.27 -3.22 5.23
CA LEU A 53 -0.84 -3.09 4.96
C LEU A 53 -0.58 -2.28 3.69
N ALA A 54 -1.31 -2.57 2.61
CA ALA A 54 -1.22 -1.83 1.36
C ALA A 54 -1.64 -0.36 1.52
N ASP A 55 -2.57 -0.07 2.43
CA ASP A 55 -2.98 1.29 2.80
C ASP A 55 -1.95 2.05 3.68
N GLY A 56 -0.86 1.40 4.10
CA GLY A 56 0.20 2.02 4.89
C GLY A 56 0.05 1.87 6.41
N PHE A 57 -0.83 1.00 6.90
CA PHE A 57 -0.98 0.72 8.35
C PHE A 57 -0.01 -0.37 8.86
N GLY A 58 1.16 -0.51 8.22
CA GLY A 58 2.19 -1.44 8.62
C GLY A 58 3.06 -0.94 9.80
N PRO A 59 3.74 -1.85 10.52
CA PRO A 59 3.83 -3.29 10.26
C PRO A 59 2.56 -4.07 10.67
N LEU A 60 2.42 -5.30 10.17
CA LEU A 60 1.45 -6.25 10.75
C LEU A 60 1.96 -6.66 12.13
N MET A 61 1.17 -6.48 13.17
CA MET A 61 1.52 -6.97 14.51
C MET A 61 1.03 -8.40 14.66
N GLU A 62 1.97 -9.33 14.80
CA GLU A 62 1.69 -10.74 15.00
C GLU A 62 1.41 -11.05 16.48
N ALA A 63 0.91 -12.25 16.76
CA ALA A 63 0.61 -12.68 18.13
C ALA A 63 1.81 -12.49 19.09
N ASP A 64 3.03 -12.79 18.64
CA ASP A 64 4.25 -12.63 19.43
C ASP A 64 4.57 -11.16 19.74
N ASP A 65 4.26 -10.23 18.83
CA ASP A 65 4.47 -8.79 19.04
C ASP A 65 3.46 -8.25 20.05
N LEU A 66 2.21 -8.72 19.94
CA LEU A 66 1.13 -8.36 20.86
C LEU A 66 1.40 -8.92 22.27
N ALA A 67 1.93 -10.14 22.39
CA ALA A 67 2.31 -10.73 23.67
C ALA A 67 3.46 -9.95 24.35
N LYS A 68 4.36 -9.36 23.56
CA LYS A 68 5.48 -8.52 24.04
C LYS A 68 5.09 -7.06 24.26
N ALA A 69 3.80 -6.71 24.16
CA ALA A 69 3.32 -5.36 24.38
C ALA A 69 3.68 -4.83 25.78
N ASP A 70 4.14 -3.58 25.83
CA ASP A 70 4.52 -2.89 27.05
C ASP A 70 3.32 -2.85 28.03
N PRO A 71 3.46 -3.39 29.25
CA PRO A 71 2.39 -3.33 30.26
C PRO A 71 1.94 -1.89 30.57
N GLY A 72 2.86 -0.91 30.50
CA GLY A 72 2.54 0.50 30.69
C GLY A 72 1.62 1.03 29.59
N ALA A 73 1.91 0.72 28.34
CA ALA A 73 1.08 1.07 27.19
C ALA A 73 -0.32 0.44 27.27
N ARG A 74 -0.41 -0.87 27.58
CA ARG A 74 -1.68 -1.61 27.67
C ARG A 74 -2.66 -0.96 28.65
N ARG A 75 -2.19 -0.57 29.84
CA ARG A 75 -3.03 0.08 30.86
C ARG A 75 -3.58 1.45 30.47
N ARG A 76 -3.15 2.05 29.36
CA ARG A 76 -3.65 3.36 28.89
C ARG A 76 -5.02 3.27 28.21
N LEU A 77 -5.46 2.08 27.80
CA LEU A 77 -6.77 1.87 27.20
C LEU A 77 -7.59 0.91 28.09
N PRO A 78 -8.84 1.26 28.46
CA PRO A 78 -9.71 0.36 29.21
C PRO A 78 -10.02 -0.92 28.42
N GLY A 79 -10.12 -2.05 29.13
CA GLY A 79 -10.36 -3.37 28.53
C GLY A 79 -11.64 -3.44 27.69
N ALA A 80 -12.76 -2.93 28.20
CA ALA A 80 -14.03 -2.86 27.46
C ALA A 80 -13.85 -2.15 26.10
N MET A 81 -13.18 -1.00 26.07
CA MET A 81 -12.92 -0.25 24.84
C MET A 81 -11.96 -0.99 23.89
N ALA A 82 -10.96 -1.68 24.44
CA ALA A 82 -10.04 -2.50 23.66
C ALA A 82 -10.76 -3.65 22.95
N SER A 83 -11.65 -4.34 23.67
CA SER A 83 -12.50 -5.41 23.16
C SER A 83 -13.49 -4.89 22.11
N ASP A 84 -14.22 -3.82 22.42
CA ASP A 84 -15.22 -3.24 21.53
C ASP A 84 -14.58 -2.80 20.22
N LEU A 85 -13.56 -1.93 20.28
CA LEU A 85 -12.91 -1.38 19.08
C LEU A 85 -11.98 -2.38 18.36
N LEU A 86 -11.70 -3.54 18.97
CA LEU A 86 -10.66 -4.48 18.56
C LEU A 86 -9.33 -3.75 18.33
N ALA A 87 -8.86 -3.11 19.40
CA ALA A 87 -7.66 -2.29 19.40
C ALA A 87 -6.87 -2.47 20.70
N MET A 88 -5.56 -2.70 20.60
CA MET A 88 -4.69 -2.87 21.77
C MET A 88 -3.45 -1.98 21.68
N PRO A 89 -3.16 -1.15 22.69
CA PRO A 89 -1.88 -0.46 22.81
C PRO A 89 -0.70 -1.43 22.89
N VAL A 90 0.32 -1.20 22.07
CA VAL A 90 1.51 -2.07 22.02
C VAL A 90 2.71 -1.42 22.71
N ARG A 91 3.02 -0.17 22.35
CA ARG A 91 4.19 0.56 22.87
C ARG A 91 4.04 2.06 22.67
N SER A 92 4.73 2.84 23.49
CA SER A 92 4.86 4.28 23.27
C SER A 92 6.00 4.58 22.30
N SER A 93 5.86 5.63 21.49
CA SER A 93 6.90 6.17 20.63
C SER A 93 6.95 7.69 20.75
N PRO A 94 8.03 8.37 20.30
CA PRO A 94 8.09 9.83 20.29
C PRO A 94 6.98 10.51 19.47
N ALA A 95 6.41 9.80 18.49
CA ALA A 95 5.37 10.30 17.60
C ALA A 95 3.94 9.95 18.06
N GLY A 96 3.79 9.18 19.15
CA GLY A 96 2.48 8.75 19.66
C GLY A 96 2.47 7.33 20.18
N LEU A 97 1.31 6.90 20.67
CA LEU A 97 1.06 5.53 21.14
C LEU A 97 0.80 4.63 19.92
N VAL A 98 1.61 3.58 19.75
CA VAL A 98 1.38 2.57 18.72
C VAL A 98 0.27 1.65 19.19
N VAL A 99 -0.80 1.55 18.39
CA VAL A 99 -2.00 0.77 18.71
C VAL A 99 -2.26 -0.22 17.58
N ALA A 100 -2.25 -1.51 17.91
CA ALA A 100 -2.63 -2.58 17.00
C ALA A 100 -4.17 -2.59 16.87
N MET A 101 -4.70 -2.59 15.65
CA MET A 101 -6.13 -2.48 15.38
C MET A 101 -6.56 -3.43 14.27
N ALA A 102 -7.76 -3.99 14.39
CA ALA A 102 -8.38 -4.78 13.32
C ALA A 102 -8.79 -3.91 12.11
N ALA A 103 -9.14 -2.64 12.35
CA ALA A 103 -9.53 -1.68 11.33
C ALA A 103 -8.81 -0.33 11.55
N PRO A 104 -7.50 -0.25 11.23
CA PRO A 104 -6.69 0.94 11.53
C PRO A 104 -7.07 2.18 10.72
N SER A 105 -7.82 2.01 9.62
CA SER A 105 -8.35 3.13 8.81
C SER A 105 -9.59 3.81 9.42
N ASP A 106 -10.18 3.24 10.48
CA ASP A 106 -11.33 3.81 11.13
C ASP A 106 -10.94 5.05 11.95
N ARG A 107 -11.10 6.22 11.33
CA ARG A 107 -10.80 7.52 11.93
C ARG A 107 -11.59 7.78 13.22
N HIS A 108 -12.78 7.20 13.36
CA HIS A 108 -13.57 7.35 14.58
C HIS A 108 -12.93 6.60 15.73
N ALA A 109 -12.65 5.31 15.54
CA ALA A 109 -11.98 4.49 16.55
C ALA A 109 -10.63 5.09 16.96
N VAL A 110 -9.81 5.53 15.99
CA VAL A 110 -8.52 6.19 16.26
C VAL A 110 -8.70 7.45 17.11
N ARG A 111 -9.70 8.29 16.81
CA ARG A 111 -9.98 9.53 17.57
C ARG A 111 -10.50 9.24 18.97
N GLU A 112 -11.35 8.25 19.14
CA GLU A 112 -11.86 7.83 20.46
C GLU A 112 -10.71 7.33 21.35
N ILE A 113 -9.84 6.47 20.81
CA ILE A 113 -8.66 5.97 21.52
C ILE A 113 -7.73 7.13 21.88
N ALA A 114 -7.46 8.05 20.95
CA ALA A 114 -6.60 9.21 21.21
C ALA A 114 -7.16 10.10 22.34
N ARG A 115 -8.48 10.27 22.42
CA ARG A 115 -9.14 11.04 23.48
C ARG A 115 -8.94 10.41 24.85
N VAL A 116 -9.11 9.09 24.95
CA VAL A 116 -8.97 8.35 26.22
C VAL A 116 -7.51 8.30 26.66
N VAL A 117 -6.61 8.03 25.72
CA VAL A 117 -5.18 7.87 25.96
C VAL A 117 -4.48 9.22 26.23
N GLY A 118 -5.05 10.33 25.73
CA GLY A 118 -4.51 11.68 25.87
C GLY A 118 -3.27 11.98 25.03
N SER A 119 -3.01 11.19 23.98
CA SER A 119 -1.89 11.40 23.05
C SER A 119 -2.25 10.94 21.64
N ASP A 120 -1.45 11.35 20.65
CA ASP A 120 -1.59 10.88 19.28
C ASP A 120 -1.50 9.35 19.21
N VAL A 121 -2.30 8.77 18.31
CA VAL A 121 -2.37 7.33 18.06
C VAL A 121 -1.73 7.04 16.71
N LEU A 122 -0.82 6.08 16.71
CA LEU A 122 -0.21 5.51 15.51
C LEU A 122 -0.87 4.14 15.27
N PRO A 123 -1.91 4.08 14.43
CA PRO A 123 -2.62 2.83 14.17
C PRO A 123 -1.76 1.90 13.31
N THR A 124 -1.69 0.64 13.72
CA THR A 124 -1.00 -0.43 13.00
C THR A 124 -1.94 -1.63 12.89
N VAL A 125 -1.88 -2.38 11.79
CA VAL A 125 -2.81 -3.49 11.56
C VAL A 125 -2.44 -4.73 12.39
N ALA A 126 -3.45 -5.44 12.86
CA ALA A 126 -3.33 -6.79 13.40
C ALA A 126 -4.58 -7.61 13.08
N CYS A 127 -4.40 -8.92 13.01
CA CYS A 127 -5.50 -9.86 12.86
C CYS A 127 -6.43 -9.82 14.10
N VAL A 128 -7.74 -9.64 13.89
CA VAL A 128 -8.85 -9.96 14.83
C VAL A 128 -8.56 -11.16 15.74
N ARG A 129 -8.13 -12.32 15.22
CA ARG A 129 -7.86 -13.51 16.04
C ARG A 129 -6.74 -13.26 17.04
N ALA A 130 -5.63 -12.69 16.57
CA ALA A 130 -4.48 -12.37 17.40
C ALA A 130 -4.82 -11.27 18.43
N LEU A 131 -5.57 -10.25 18.01
CA LEU A 131 -6.05 -9.18 18.88
C LEU A 131 -6.98 -9.70 19.97
N ARG A 132 -7.99 -10.51 19.64
CA ARG A 132 -8.92 -11.07 20.63
C ARG A 132 -8.19 -11.90 21.69
N ALA A 133 -7.25 -12.75 21.27
CA ALA A 133 -6.43 -13.52 22.20
C ALA A 133 -5.60 -12.60 23.11
N ALA A 134 -4.86 -11.65 22.51
CA ALA A 134 -4.00 -10.74 23.26
C ALA A 134 -4.78 -9.81 24.21
N ILE A 135 -5.98 -9.35 23.82
CA ILE A 135 -6.87 -8.54 24.66
C ILE A 135 -7.38 -9.39 25.82
N GLY A 136 -7.80 -10.63 25.58
CA GLY A 136 -8.22 -11.56 26.64
C GLY A 136 -7.13 -11.78 27.69
N ASP A 137 -5.89 -11.94 27.24
CA ASP A 137 -4.74 -12.11 28.13
C ASP A 137 -4.33 -10.81 28.85
N ALA A 138 -4.50 -9.66 28.19
CA ALA A 138 -4.10 -8.35 28.71
C ALA A 138 -5.08 -7.75 29.73
N TYR A 139 -6.38 -8.08 29.63
CA TYR A 139 -7.44 -7.50 30.47
C TYR A 139 -8.31 -8.58 31.14
N PRO A 140 -7.73 -9.41 32.03
CA PRO A 140 -8.44 -10.55 32.64
C PRO A 140 -9.61 -10.15 33.54
N ASP A 141 -9.59 -8.94 34.12
CA ASP A 141 -10.67 -8.45 34.99
C ASP A 141 -11.95 -8.11 34.20
N GLN A 142 -11.82 -7.77 32.92
CA GLN A 142 -12.96 -7.54 32.02
C GLN A 142 -13.65 -8.86 31.68
N ALA A 143 -12.87 -9.92 31.41
CA ALA A 143 -13.41 -11.25 31.12
C ALA A 143 -14.29 -11.81 32.26
N LYS A 144 -13.99 -11.44 33.52
CA LYS A 144 -14.82 -11.79 34.68
C LYS A 144 -16.13 -10.98 34.74
N GLN A 145 -16.11 -9.72 34.32
CA GLN A 145 -17.31 -8.87 34.27
C GLN A 145 -18.23 -9.29 33.11
N ASP A 146 -17.68 -9.64 31.96
CA ASP A 146 -18.45 -10.11 30.81
C ASP A 146 -19.06 -11.49 31.08
N ALA A 147 -18.35 -12.38 31.79
CA ALA A 147 -18.87 -13.67 32.25
C ALA A 147 -19.96 -13.51 33.33
N ALA A 148 -19.82 -12.55 34.25
CA ALA A 148 -20.84 -12.25 35.26
C ALA A 148 -22.07 -11.53 34.67
N GLY A 149 -21.94 -10.86 33.54
CA GLY A 149 -23.03 -10.20 32.82
C GLY A 149 -23.76 -11.07 31.79
N SER A 150 -23.28 -12.31 31.55
CA SER A 150 -23.86 -13.25 30.58
C SER A 150 -24.45 -14.52 31.21
N GLU A 151 -24.54 -14.60 32.54
CA GLU A 151 -25.47 -15.53 33.20
C GLU A 151 -26.90 -15.00 33.09
N PRO A 152 -27.83 -15.69 32.39
CA PRO A 152 -29.24 -15.36 32.47
C PRO A 152 -29.69 -15.62 33.91
N PRO A 153 -30.39 -14.69 34.58
CA PRO A 153 -30.99 -14.98 35.88
C PRO A 153 -31.99 -16.12 35.69
N LEU A 154 -31.66 -17.28 36.24
CA LEU A 154 -32.64 -18.31 36.51
C LEU A 154 -33.46 -17.86 37.73
N ASP A 155 -34.78 -17.85 37.53
CA ASP A 155 -35.84 -17.57 38.49
C ASP A 155 -35.93 -16.15 39.06
N ASP A 156 -36.84 -15.37 38.46
CA ASP A 156 -37.96 -14.83 39.22
C ASP A 156 -39.11 -14.48 38.26
N ARG A 157 -40.21 -15.22 38.35
CA ARG A 157 -41.47 -14.90 37.65
C ARG A 157 -42.11 -13.71 38.37
N PRO A 158 -42.32 -12.54 37.74
CA PRO A 158 -43.17 -11.54 38.34
C PRO A 158 -44.63 -11.96 38.13
N THR A 159 -45.33 -12.11 39.25
CA THR A 159 -46.79 -12.20 39.32
C THR A 159 -47.38 -10.93 38.72
N LEU A 160 -48.39 -11.09 37.87
CA LEU A 160 -49.19 -9.98 37.34
C LEU A 160 -49.84 -9.22 38.50
N VAL A 161 -49.47 -7.96 38.68
CA VAL A 161 -50.26 -7.00 39.46
C VAL A 161 -50.56 -5.83 38.52
N GLU A 162 -51.83 -5.74 38.12
CA GLU A 162 -52.41 -4.59 37.44
C GLU A 162 -52.34 -3.37 38.37
N SER A 163 -51.88 -2.23 37.87
CA SER A 163 -52.09 -0.93 38.53
C SER A 163 -52.05 0.20 37.49
N GLU A 164 -53.02 1.09 37.63
CA GLU A 164 -53.52 2.12 36.71
C GLU A 164 -52.51 3.22 36.32
N PRO A 165 -52.70 3.90 35.16
CA PRO A 165 -51.84 5.01 34.74
C PRO A 165 -52.20 6.33 35.47
N PRO A 166 -51.22 7.16 35.88
CA PRO A 166 -51.51 8.46 36.48
C PRO A 166 -51.77 9.54 35.43
N VAL A 167 -52.65 10.45 35.83
CA VAL A 167 -53.18 11.63 35.13
C VAL A 167 -52.10 12.73 35.03
N LEU A 168 -51.92 13.32 33.84
CA LEU A 168 -51.17 14.56 33.66
C LEU A 168 -52.13 15.69 33.27
N GLU A 169 -52.25 16.66 34.17
CA GLU A 169 -53.12 17.84 34.08
C GLU A 169 -52.39 18.99 33.35
N LEU A 170 -52.91 19.43 32.20
CA LEU A 170 -52.35 20.53 31.41
C LEU A 170 -53.19 21.80 31.58
N VAL A 171 -52.70 22.74 32.38
CA VAL A 171 -53.32 24.05 32.63
C VAL A 171 -53.21 24.93 31.37
N ARG A 172 -54.35 25.21 30.73
CA ARG A 172 -54.50 26.21 29.65
C ARG A 172 -54.95 27.55 30.22
N ARG A 173 -54.18 28.62 29.95
CA ARG A 173 -54.66 30.01 30.07
C ARG A 173 -55.28 30.44 28.73
N ARG A 174 -56.56 30.80 28.74
CA ARG A 174 -57.29 31.45 27.63
C ARG A 174 -57.32 32.96 27.84
N THR A 175 -57.36 33.71 26.74
CA THR A 175 -58.41 34.69 26.32
C THR A 175 -57.92 35.32 25.01
N SER A 176 -58.71 35.62 23.96
CA SER A 176 -60.13 35.97 23.85
C SER A 176 -60.52 36.14 22.36
N GLY A 177 -61.83 35.97 22.05
CA GLY A 177 -62.53 36.39 20.82
C GLY A 177 -62.52 35.32 19.70
N GLU A 178 -63.61 34.87 19.08
CA GLU A 178 -65.02 35.27 19.00
C GLU A 178 -65.81 34.07 18.39
N THR A 179 -67.14 34.02 18.52
CA THR A 179 -68.03 32.86 18.17
C THR A 179 -69.09 33.31 17.13
N PRO A 180 -70.06 32.50 16.64
CA PRO A 180 -70.08 31.15 16.02
C PRO A 180 -70.72 31.14 14.60
N ALA A 181 -70.58 30.05 13.82
CA ALA A 181 -71.69 29.44 13.05
C ALA A 181 -71.30 28.12 12.35
N ALA A 182 -72.25 27.18 12.38
CA ALA A 182 -72.36 25.82 11.82
C ALA A 182 -71.62 25.50 10.50
N GLY A 183 -71.20 24.27 10.19
CA GLY A 183 -71.44 22.97 10.83
C GLY A 183 -70.77 21.82 10.05
N THR A 184 -70.77 20.65 10.69
CA THR A 184 -70.52 19.29 10.17
C THR A 184 -69.05 18.85 9.94
N ALA A 185 -68.66 17.82 10.69
CA ALA A 185 -67.33 17.22 10.78
C ALA A 185 -66.93 16.35 9.56
N PRO A 186 -65.62 16.11 9.34
CA PRO A 186 -65.10 15.31 8.23
C PRO A 186 -64.86 13.84 8.58
N LEU A 187 -65.09 12.96 7.61
CA LEU A 187 -64.51 11.61 7.53
C LEU A 187 -63.16 11.69 6.78
N GLY A 188 -62.14 11.03 7.32
CA GLY A 188 -60.75 11.14 6.88
C GLY A 188 -60.48 10.69 5.43
N PRO A 189 -59.40 11.18 4.79
CA PRO A 189 -59.15 10.91 3.39
C PRO A 189 -58.38 9.60 3.16
N ARG A 190 -58.89 8.83 2.20
CA ARG A 190 -58.19 7.77 1.45
C ARG A 190 -57.39 8.42 0.31
N LEU A 191 -56.14 7.99 0.14
CA LEU A 191 -55.24 8.36 -0.94
C LEU A 191 -55.43 7.44 -2.16
N ILE A 192 -55.70 7.99 -3.34
CA ILE A 192 -55.52 7.37 -4.67
C ILE A 192 -55.17 8.45 -5.72
N VAL A 193 -53.95 8.38 -6.27
CA VAL A 193 -53.49 8.39 -7.70
C VAL A 193 -53.72 9.60 -8.66
N GLU A 194 -52.56 10.06 -9.19
CA GLU A 194 -52.14 10.61 -10.52
C GLU A 194 -52.50 11.99 -11.13
N ASP A 195 -51.43 12.51 -11.80
CA ASP A 195 -51.24 13.49 -12.89
C ASP A 195 -51.51 15.00 -12.72
N ASP A 196 -50.46 15.83 -12.94
CA ASP A 196 -50.32 16.72 -14.13
C ASP A 196 -49.04 17.62 -14.09
N GLU A 197 -48.53 17.96 -15.29
CA GLU A 197 -47.36 18.78 -15.74
C GLU A 197 -47.38 20.32 -15.38
N PRO A 198 -46.53 21.26 -15.90
CA PRO A 198 -45.13 21.28 -16.44
C PRO A 198 -44.21 22.50 -16.05
N ALA A 199 -42.90 22.34 -16.35
CA ALA A 199 -41.83 23.26 -16.86
C ALA A 199 -41.67 24.78 -16.56
N LEU A 200 -40.38 25.21 -16.34
CA LEU A 200 -39.55 26.24 -17.04
C LEU A 200 -38.43 26.85 -16.11
N PRO A 201 -37.35 27.53 -16.60
CA PRO A 201 -36.23 27.05 -17.41
C PRO A 201 -34.80 27.45 -16.88
N LEU A 202 -33.75 26.80 -17.40
CA LEU A 202 -32.33 27.17 -17.21
C LEU A 202 -31.93 28.40 -18.05
N VAL A 203 -31.13 29.31 -17.47
CA VAL A 203 -30.31 30.29 -18.23
C VAL A 203 -28.85 30.18 -17.81
N ARG A 204 -27.99 30.08 -18.82
CA ARG A 204 -26.53 29.90 -18.78
C ARG A 204 -25.89 31.19 -19.29
N THR A 205 -25.00 31.84 -18.54
CA THR A 205 -24.15 32.92 -19.07
C THR A 205 -22.69 32.79 -18.64
N LYS A 206 -21.81 32.77 -19.65
CA LYS A 206 -20.33 32.80 -19.57
C LYS A 206 -19.82 34.16 -19.09
N PRO A 207 -18.68 34.26 -18.38
CA PRO A 207 -17.94 35.51 -18.27
C PRO A 207 -16.97 35.69 -19.44
N GLN A 208 -16.99 36.87 -20.06
CA GLN A 208 -16.01 37.33 -21.05
C GLN A 208 -14.89 38.14 -20.39
N HIS A 209 -13.74 38.14 -21.05
CA HIS A 209 -12.49 38.82 -20.69
C HIS A 209 -12.30 40.05 -21.61
N THR A 210 -11.77 41.19 -21.12
CA THR A 210 -10.84 42.14 -21.83
C THR A 210 -10.32 43.26 -20.85
N PRO A 211 -9.06 43.76 -20.95
CA PRO A 211 -8.36 44.70 -20.02
C PRO A 211 -8.14 46.13 -20.65
N PRO A 212 -7.13 46.99 -20.31
CA PRO A 212 -6.57 47.54 -19.03
C PRO A 212 -6.50 49.11 -18.98
N ARG A 213 -6.17 49.73 -17.82
CA ARG A 213 -5.14 50.81 -17.60
C ARG A 213 -5.39 51.67 -16.34
N GLY A 214 -4.30 51.95 -15.61
CA GLY A 214 -4.20 53.04 -14.63
C GLY A 214 -3.12 52.77 -13.59
N VAL A 215 -2.01 53.52 -13.66
CA VAL A 215 -0.77 53.38 -12.89
C VAL A 215 -0.88 54.11 -11.55
N GLU A 216 -0.49 53.49 -10.43
CA GLU A 216 0.20 54.21 -9.34
C GLU A 216 0.90 53.30 -8.29
N ALA A 217 2.18 53.62 -8.08
CA ALA A 217 3.05 53.51 -6.90
C ALA A 217 3.13 52.23 -6.02
N VAL A 218 4.36 51.70 -5.96
CA VAL A 218 4.92 50.79 -4.95
C VAL A 218 5.17 51.53 -3.62
N PRO A 219 4.98 50.90 -2.44
CA PRO A 219 6.15 50.56 -1.61
C PRO A 219 6.12 49.16 -0.97
N ALA A 220 7.31 48.65 -0.67
CA ALA A 220 7.64 47.33 -0.14
C ALA A 220 6.96 46.97 1.21
N PRO A 221 6.70 45.68 1.50
CA PRO A 221 6.28 45.27 2.83
C PRO A 221 7.45 45.20 3.80
N VAL A 222 7.26 45.95 4.89
CA VAL A 222 8.07 46.08 6.10
C VAL A 222 8.09 44.76 6.89
N ALA A 223 9.24 44.50 7.52
CA ALA A 223 9.56 43.37 8.37
C ALA A 223 8.49 43.06 9.45
N SER A 224 8.06 41.80 9.50
CA SER A 224 7.19 41.27 10.55
C SER A 224 7.96 41.11 11.86
N LYS A 225 7.47 41.81 12.90
CA LYS A 225 8.00 41.79 14.28
C LYS A 225 8.05 40.37 14.85
N VAL A 226 9.25 39.99 15.29
CA VAL A 226 9.52 38.88 16.20
C VAL A 226 8.96 39.23 17.58
N VAL A 227 8.02 38.42 18.08
CA VAL A 227 7.62 38.44 19.49
C VAL A 227 8.51 37.46 20.24
N SER A 228 9.55 38.00 20.88
CA SER A 228 10.40 37.28 21.83
C SER A 228 9.75 37.32 23.22
N LYS A 229 9.26 36.16 23.70
CA LYS A 229 8.99 35.96 25.13
C LYS A 229 10.23 35.32 25.76
N ALA A 230 10.89 36.07 26.63
CA ALA A 230 12.00 35.62 27.46
C ALA A 230 11.48 34.71 28.58
N PHE A 231 12.08 33.51 28.72
CA PHE A 231 11.92 32.66 29.90
C PHE A 231 13.12 32.86 30.82
N ALA A 232 12.87 33.29 32.04
CA ALA A 232 13.86 33.37 33.11
C ALA A 232 14.26 31.95 33.56
N ARG A 233 15.56 31.77 33.77
CA ARG A 233 16.20 30.51 34.16
C ARG A 233 16.08 30.35 35.69
N PRO A 234 15.58 29.22 36.23
CA PRO A 234 15.65 28.99 37.66
C PRO A 234 17.11 28.71 38.07
N GLU A 235 17.56 29.39 39.13
CA GLU A 235 18.85 29.16 39.75
C GLU A 235 18.87 27.83 40.52
N GLY A 236 20.00 27.13 40.46
CA GLY A 236 20.32 26.05 41.41
C GLY A 236 20.21 24.62 40.89
N VAL A 237 21.02 24.24 39.88
CA VAL A 237 21.46 22.84 39.73
C VAL A 237 22.92 22.81 39.28
N ARG A 238 23.79 22.21 40.11
CA ARG A 238 25.23 22.04 39.87
C ARG A 238 25.46 21.24 38.58
N ARG A 239 26.29 21.78 37.68
CA ARG A 239 26.72 21.14 36.43
C ARG A 239 27.90 20.22 36.73
N MET A 240 27.72 18.92 36.58
CA MET A 240 28.78 17.92 36.65
C MET A 240 29.66 18.03 35.38
N GLN A 241 30.96 18.25 35.56
CA GLN A 241 31.95 18.37 34.48
C GLN A 241 32.26 16.99 33.89
N ILE A 242 32.29 16.89 32.56
CA ILE A 242 32.86 15.77 31.81
C ILE A 242 34.11 16.31 31.10
N PRO A 243 35.31 15.74 31.30
CA PRO A 243 36.53 16.22 30.66
C PRO A 243 36.62 15.78 29.18
N ALA A 244 37.08 16.71 28.34
CA ALA A 244 37.31 16.52 26.90
C ALA A 244 38.66 15.84 26.62
N ALA A 245 38.67 14.90 25.67
CA ALA A 245 39.87 14.26 25.13
C ALA A 245 40.51 15.11 24.01
N PRO A 246 41.85 15.11 23.87
CA PRO A 246 42.54 16.02 22.95
C PRO A 246 42.63 15.49 21.51
N VAL A 247 42.37 16.40 20.56
CA VAL A 247 42.58 16.23 19.11
C VAL A 247 44.04 16.55 18.78
N ARG A 248 44.76 15.63 18.11
CA ARG A 248 46.08 15.88 17.54
C ARG A 248 45.96 16.29 16.08
N HIS A 249 46.62 17.40 15.74
CA HIS A 249 46.90 17.86 14.38
C HIS A 249 48.03 17.03 13.78
N GLU A 250 47.86 16.55 12.54
CA GLU A 250 48.98 16.14 11.69
C GLU A 250 49.03 17.01 10.44
N GLY A 251 50.17 17.68 10.28
CA GLY A 251 50.58 18.41 9.09
C GLY A 251 51.90 17.83 8.55
N ARG A 252 51.94 17.74 7.22
CA ARG A 252 53.06 17.41 6.30
C ARG A 252 54.49 17.54 6.84
N GLY A 253 55.33 16.57 6.46
CA GLY A 253 56.79 16.68 6.43
C GLY A 253 57.46 15.48 5.77
N THR A 254 58.42 15.76 4.89
CA THR A 254 59.17 14.91 3.94
C THR A 254 60.34 14.11 4.54
N ALA A 255 60.92 13.22 3.70
CA ALA A 255 62.27 12.61 3.79
C ALA A 255 62.38 11.43 4.77
N GLU A 256 63.17 10.37 4.59
CA GLU A 256 64.14 9.87 3.60
C GLU A 256 64.43 8.42 4.06
N TYR A 257 64.65 7.48 3.14
CA TYR A 257 65.14 6.13 3.47
C TYR A 257 66.67 6.11 3.43
N PRO A 258 67.32 5.34 4.32
CA PRO A 258 68.45 4.54 3.88
C PRO A 258 68.39 3.08 4.37
N ALA A 259 69.27 2.29 3.77
CA ALA A 259 69.23 0.84 3.58
C ALA A 259 69.99 0.01 4.65
N MET A 260 69.65 -1.30 4.65
CA MET A 260 70.47 -2.50 4.91
C MET A 260 71.41 -2.57 6.13
N LYS A 261 71.28 -3.65 6.94
CA LYS A 261 72.21 -4.80 6.93
C LYS A 261 71.88 -5.89 7.97
N ASP A 262 71.95 -7.12 7.47
CA ASP A 262 72.53 -8.37 8.02
C ASP A 262 72.02 -9.03 9.33
N ASP A 263 71.45 -10.22 9.11
CA ASP A 263 71.37 -11.45 9.93
C ASP A 263 72.65 -11.81 10.73
N PRO A 264 72.60 -12.63 11.82
CA PRO A 264 72.11 -14.02 11.75
C PRO A 264 71.38 -14.65 12.97
N GLU A 265 70.69 -15.75 12.63
CA GLU A 265 70.12 -16.85 13.42
C GLU A 265 71.00 -17.35 14.60
N PRO A 266 70.42 -17.99 15.66
CA PRO A 266 69.97 -19.38 15.51
C PRO A 266 68.73 -19.84 16.32
N THR A 267 68.02 -20.80 15.71
CA THR A 267 67.35 -21.99 16.28
C THR A 267 66.54 -21.90 17.60
N SER A 268 65.23 -22.09 17.49
CA SER A 268 64.49 -23.18 18.19
C SER A 268 63.00 -23.20 17.83
N THR A 269 62.57 -24.37 17.35
CA THR A 269 61.22 -24.78 16.93
C THR A 269 60.24 -24.86 18.11
N PRO A 270 58.92 -24.73 17.87
CA PRO A 270 58.07 -25.88 18.20
C PRO A 270 57.04 -26.24 17.13
N SER A 271 56.76 -27.54 17.09
CA SER A 271 55.94 -28.31 16.14
C SER A 271 54.45 -27.94 16.08
N PRO A 272 53.78 -28.09 14.92
CA PRO A 272 52.32 -28.16 14.81
C PRO A 272 51.77 -29.61 14.93
N PRO A 273 50.50 -29.80 15.33
CA PRO A 273 49.86 -31.11 15.41
C PRO A 273 49.41 -31.65 14.03
N PRO A 274 49.21 -32.98 13.90
CA PRO A 274 49.16 -33.66 12.60
C PRO A 274 47.79 -33.59 11.91
N SER A 275 47.83 -33.61 10.58
CA SER A 275 46.68 -33.81 9.69
C SER A 275 46.68 -35.23 9.10
N THR A 276 45.49 -35.68 8.67
CA THR A 276 45.15 -36.81 7.76
C THR A 276 44.90 -38.18 8.41
N PRO A 277 44.07 -39.09 7.82
CA PRO A 277 43.77 -39.18 6.38
C PRO A 277 42.34 -39.50 5.90
N SER A 278 42.09 -39.07 4.66
CA SER A 278 41.08 -39.61 3.75
C SER A 278 41.50 -41.01 3.26
N PRO A 279 40.55 -41.94 3.00
CA PRO A 279 40.87 -43.24 2.41
C PRO A 279 41.16 -43.16 0.90
N PRO A 280 42.03 -44.02 0.34
CA PRO A 280 42.47 -43.99 -1.06
C PRO A 280 41.75 -45.11 -1.88
N PRO A 281 42.14 -45.46 -3.13
CA PRO A 281 41.22 -45.53 -4.28
C PRO A 281 40.99 -46.98 -4.78
N SER A 282 40.10 -47.19 -5.74
CA SER A 282 40.03 -48.45 -6.48
C SER A 282 39.70 -48.22 -7.96
N THR A 283 40.66 -48.57 -8.82
CA THR A 283 40.57 -48.86 -10.27
C THR A 283 41.76 -49.79 -10.58
N PRO A 284 41.85 -50.55 -11.70
CA PRO A 284 40.92 -50.81 -12.81
C PRO A 284 40.86 -52.30 -13.32
N ALA A 285 40.04 -52.52 -14.35
CA ALA A 285 40.18 -53.45 -15.49
C ALA A 285 39.81 -54.96 -15.37
N ALA A 286 38.76 -55.37 -16.11
CA ALA A 286 38.87 -56.26 -17.29
C ALA A 286 37.50 -56.48 -17.99
N GLU A 287 37.38 -56.05 -19.25
CA GLU A 287 36.36 -56.43 -20.27
C GLU A 287 36.69 -57.83 -20.87
N PRO A 288 35.93 -58.47 -21.81
CA PRO A 288 34.79 -58.00 -22.62
C PRO A 288 33.61 -58.99 -22.80
N SER A 289 32.45 -58.53 -23.28
CA SER A 289 31.75 -59.11 -24.46
C SER A 289 30.38 -58.46 -24.69
N THR A 290 30.29 -57.74 -25.80
CA THR A 290 29.05 -57.31 -26.47
C THR A 290 28.48 -58.49 -27.28
N PRO A 291 27.15 -58.60 -27.43
CA PRO A 291 26.63 -58.34 -28.77
C PRO A 291 25.43 -57.38 -28.78
N ALA A 292 25.26 -56.80 -29.97
CA ALA A 292 24.43 -55.68 -30.38
C ALA A 292 22.89 -55.90 -30.25
N PRO A 293 22.07 -54.84 -30.44
CA PRO A 293 20.68 -54.76 -29.99
C PRO A 293 19.66 -55.07 -31.10
N PRO A 294 18.38 -55.32 -30.75
CA PRO A 294 17.26 -55.04 -31.64
C PRO A 294 16.51 -53.77 -31.20
N THR A 295 16.43 -52.79 -32.09
CA THR A 295 15.33 -51.80 -32.19
C THR A 295 14.78 -51.88 -33.62
N PRO A 296 13.57 -51.36 -33.94
CA PRO A 296 12.62 -50.67 -33.07
C PRO A 296 11.17 -51.18 -33.17
N SER A 297 10.34 -50.88 -32.17
CA SER A 297 8.91 -50.67 -32.37
C SER A 297 8.39 -49.65 -31.37
N SER A 298 7.93 -48.55 -31.93
CA SER A 298 7.42 -47.34 -31.30
C SER A 298 6.00 -47.52 -30.77
N LEU A 299 5.78 -47.38 -29.45
CA LEU A 299 4.46 -47.06 -28.90
C LEU A 299 4.63 -46.24 -27.62
N THR A 300 4.27 -44.95 -27.70
CA THR A 300 3.95 -44.09 -26.57
C THR A 300 2.42 -44.04 -26.42
N PRO A 301 1.91 -43.95 -25.18
CA PRO A 301 0.74 -43.12 -24.93
C PRO A 301 0.99 -42.07 -23.84
N ARG A 302 0.41 -40.89 -24.08
CA ARG A 302 0.38 -39.69 -23.23
C ARG A 302 -0.45 -39.91 -21.94
N PRO A 303 -0.21 -39.13 -20.87
CA PRO A 303 -1.10 -39.10 -19.72
C PRO A 303 -2.43 -38.39 -20.05
N THR A 304 -3.49 -38.97 -19.50
CA THR A 304 -4.91 -38.69 -19.69
C THR A 304 -5.40 -37.48 -18.90
N SER A 305 -6.22 -36.67 -19.58
CA SER A 305 -7.15 -35.70 -19.01
C SER A 305 -8.25 -36.43 -18.21
N ILE A 306 -8.45 -36.07 -16.95
CA ILE A 306 -9.60 -36.51 -16.15
C ILE A 306 -10.56 -35.32 -16.03
N VAL A 307 -11.60 -35.35 -16.86
CA VAL A 307 -12.86 -34.62 -16.68
C VAL A 307 -13.93 -35.70 -16.52
N PRO A 308 -14.70 -35.72 -15.41
CA PRO A 308 -15.91 -36.55 -15.32
C PRO A 308 -17.16 -35.82 -15.88
N PRO A 309 -18.11 -36.53 -16.51
CA PRO A 309 -19.25 -35.92 -17.20
C PRO A 309 -20.58 -35.99 -16.38
N GLU A 310 -21.39 -34.91 -16.52
CA GLU A 310 -22.88 -34.78 -16.52
C GLU A 310 -23.78 -35.35 -15.39
N HIS A 311 -24.62 -34.49 -14.78
CA HIS A 311 -26.10 -34.50 -14.89
C HIS A 311 -26.78 -33.36 -14.08
N GLU A 312 -28.05 -33.08 -14.44
CA GLU A 312 -29.06 -32.14 -13.88
C GLU A 312 -29.11 -30.73 -14.53
N ARG A 313 -29.75 -30.53 -15.70
CA ARG A 313 -31.22 -30.43 -15.97
C ARG A 313 -31.98 -29.53 -14.99
N TRP A 314 -32.27 -28.29 -15.40
CA TRP A 314 -33.49 -27.58 -15.00
C TRP A 314 -34.27 -27.20 -16.27
N ASP A 315 -35.40 -27.89 -16.44
CA ASP A 315 -36.43 -27.67 -17.46
C ASP A 315 -37.35 -26.51 -17.04
N PHE A 316 -37.67 -25.60 -17.97
CA PHE A 316 -38.94 -24.89 -17.97
C PHE A 316 -39.50 -24.88 -19.40
N GLY A 317 -40.64 -25.56 -19.55
CA GLY A 317 -41.32 -25.75 -20.83
C GLY A 317 -42.33 -24.65 -21.17
N GLY A 318 -42.22 -24.16 -22.41
CA GLY A 318 -43.30 -23.93 -23.38
C GLY A 318 -44.16 -22.65 -23.31
N PRO A 319 -44.94 -22.32 -24.39
CA PRO A 319 -45.10 -23.04 -25.65
C PRO A 319 -44.76 -22.24 -26.93
N SER A 320 -44.81 -22.99 -28.03
CA SER A 320 -44.40 -22.80 -29.43
C SER A 320 -45.09 -21.72 -30.28
N SER A 321 -44.39 -21.24 -31.32
CA SER A 321 -44.98 -21.01 -32.66
C SER A 321 -43.96 -21.01 -33.82
N SER A 322 -44.07 -22.04 -34.67
CA SER A 322 -43.96 -22.10 -36.15
C SER A 322 -42.81 -21.44 -36.95
N SER A 323 -41.94 -22.33 -37.47
CA SER A 323 -41.50 -22.52 -38.88
C SER A 323 -41.52 -21.37 -39.92
N SER A 324 -40.34 -21.06 -40.50
CA SER A 324 -40.03 -21.28 -41.94
C SER A 324 -38.54 -20.99 -42.30
N PRO A 325 -38.00 -21.54 -43.40
CA PRO A 325 -36.56 -21.70 -43.63
C PRO A 325 -35.87 -20.52 -44.35
N ALA A 326 -34.56 -20.39 -44.14
CA ALA A 326 -33.70 -19.34 -44.68
C ALA A 326 -33.44 -19.46 -46.21
N PRO A 327 -33.33 -18.35 -46.96
CA PRO A 327 -32.91 -18.35 -48.35
C PRO A 327 -31.37 -18.39 -48.51
N PRO A 328 -30.83 -18.84 -49.66
CA PRO A 328 -29.39 -19.00 -49.88
C PRO A 328 -28.64 -17.65 -50.00
N PRO A 329 -27.32 -17.62 -49.72
CA PRO A 329 -26.55 -16.38 -49.66
C PRO A 329 -26.35 -15.75 -51.04
N ARG A 330 -26.83 -14.51 -51.21
CA ARG A 330 -26.52 -13.65 -52.36
C ARG A 330 -25.08 -13.15 -52.27
N LYS A 331 -24.29 -13.42 -53.31
CA LYS A 331 -22.96 -12.82 -53.53
C LYS A 331 -23.12 -11.32 -53.77
N LEU A 332 -22.75 -10.51 -52.80
CA LEU A 332 -22.56 -9.06 -52.98
C LEU A 332 -21.07 -8.81 -53.22
N THR A 333 -20.73 -8.46 -54.46
CA THR A 333 -19.43 -7.89 -54.80
C THR A 333 -19.41 -6.42 -54.35
N PRO A 334 -18.43 -5.97 -53.54
CA PRO A 334 -18.25 -4.55 -53.31
C PRO A 334 -17.51 -3.93 -54.48
N LYS A 335 -18.17 -2.96 -55.13
CA LYS A 335 -17.60 -2.05 -56.13
C LYS A 335 -16.54 -1.19 -55.42
N VAL A 336 -15.26 -1.50 -55.64
CA VAL A 336 -14.13 -0.69 -55.16
C VAL A 336 -14.04 0.56 -56.05
N GLY A 337 -14.58 1.68 -55.56
CA GLY A 337 -14.19 2.99 -56.09
C GLY A 337 -12.75 3.31 -55.66
N PRO A 338 -11.99 4.14 -56.40
CA PRO A 338 -10.67 4.56 -55.98
C PRO A 338 -10.82 5.50 -54.79
N ARG A 339 -10.92 4.93 -53.59
CA ARG A 339 -10.61 5.66 -52.38
C ARG A 339 -9.17 6.10 -52.54
N ALA A 340 -8.97 7.42 -52.56
CA ALA A 340 -7.67 8.01 -52.30
C ALA A 340 -7.02 7.17 -51.20
N ARG A 341 -5.85 6.58 -51.50
CA ARG A 341 -4.97 6.09 -50.46
C ARG A 341 -4.78 7.30 -49.55
N SER A 342 -5.54 7.35 -48.46
CA SER A 342 -5.07 8.00 -47.26
C SER A 342 -3.79 7.24 -46.99
N GLU A 343 -2.67 7.82 -47.41
CA GLU A 343 -1.35 7.35 -47.07
C GLU A 343 -1.38 7.24 -45.55
N LEU A 344 -1.48 6.01 -45.05
CA LEU A 344 -1.10 5.72 -43.68
C LEU A 344 0.31 6.30 -43.57
N PRO A 345 0.55 7.30 -42.71
CA PRO A 345 1.91 7.72 -42.50
C PRO A 345 2.66 6.44 -42.13
N SER A 346 3.62 6.07 -42.95
CA SER A 346 4.58 5.01 -42.62
C SER A 346 5.45 5.59 -41.51
N ALA A 347 4.84 5.70 -40.32
CA ALA A 347 5.51 6.04 -39.09
C ALA A 347 6.38 4.83 -38.77
N ARG A 348 7.59 4.84 -39.35
CA ARG A 348 8.74 4.33 -38.62
C ARG A 348 8.63 5.00 -37.25
N SER A 349 8.18 4.25 -36.25
CA SER A 349 8.08 4.70 -34.87
C SER A 349 9.50 4.96 -34.38
N THR A 350 10.05 6.12 -34.73
CA THR A 350 11.30 6.59 -34.16
C THR A 350 10.96 6.94 -32.74
N LEU A 351 11.37 6.08 -31.80
CA LEU A 351 11.36 6.42 -30.39
C LEU A 351 11.95 7.83 -30.22
N PRO A 352 11.44 8.66 -29.29
CA PRO A 352 12.00 9.98 -29.05
C PRO A 352 13.52 9.90 -28.86
N GLU A 353 14.27 10.92 -29.24
CA GLU A 353 15.72 10.90 -29.04
C GLU A 353 16.06 10.94 -27.54
N VAL A 354 16.87 10.00 -27.05
CA VAL A 354 17.24 9.93 -25.61
C VAL A 354 18.27 10.99 -25.22
N GLY A 355 19.05 11.48 -26.19
CA GLY A 355 20.17 12.39 -25.97
C GLY A 355 19.77 13.71 -25.29
N THR A 356 18.62 14.26 -25.64
CA THR A 356 18.09 15.51 -25.05
C THR A 356 17.73 15.32 -23.58
N VAL A 357 17.10 14.20 -23.21
CA VAL A 357 16.77 13.87 -21.82
C VAL A 357 18.04 13.65 -21.00
N LEU A 358 19.03 12.93 -21.55
CA LEU A 358 20.31 12.72 -20.87
C LEU A 358 21.07 14.03 -20.66
N ALA A 359 21.04 14.94 -21.64
CA ALA A 359 21.61 16.28 -21.50
C ALA A 359 20.89 17.09 -20.41
N ALA A 360 19.56 17.03 -20.36
CA ALA A 360 18.76 17.70 -19.33
C ALA A 360 19.05 17.14 -17.92
N ILE A 361 19.17 15.81 -17.76
CA ILE A 361 19.54 15.16 -16.50
C ILE A 361 20.91 15.66 -16.02
N ARG A 362 21.91 15.72 -16.91
CA ARG A 362 23.25 16.20 -16.55
C ARG A 362 23.24 17.65 -16.04
N GLY A 363 22.42 18.51 -16.67
CA GLY A 363 22.28 19.93 -16.32
C GLY A 363 21.26 20.25 -15.22
N ALA A 364 20.55 19.26 -14.67
CA ALA A 364 19.49 19.50 -13.70
C ALA A 364 20.03 20.10 -12.38
N PRO A 365 19.36 21.13 -11.81
CA PRO A 365 19.91 21.87 -10.68
C PRO A 365 19.80 21.14 -9.34
N ASP A 366 18.85 20.21 -9.22
CA ASP A 366 18.53 19.52 -7.99
C ASP A 366 18.15 18.05 -8.23
N ARG A 367 18.10 17.27 -7.15
CA ARG A 367 17.85 15.83 -7.23
C ARG A 367 16.42 15.50 -7.68
N ASP A 368 15.44 16.32 -7.34
CA ASP A 368 14.05 16.10 -7.73
C ASP A 368 13.90 16.28 -9.25
N SER A 369 14.52 17.32 -9.81
CA SER A 369 14.60 17.56 -11.25
C SER A 369 15.27 16.41 -12.01
N VAL A 370 16.40 15.88 -11.49
CA VAL A 370 17.08 14.71 -12.07
C VAL A 370 16.14 13.51 -12.14
N VAL A 371 15.47 13.18 -11.03
CA VAL A 371 14.60 12.00 -10.94
C VAL A 371 13.39 12.15 -11.87
N ARG A 372 12.73 13.32 -11.86
CA ARG A 372 11.58 13.59 -12.71
C ARG A 372 11.91 13.41 -14.20
N LEU A 373 13.03 13.99 -14.65
CA LEU A 373 13.48 13.86 -16.04
C LEU A 373 13.80 12.40 -16.42
N ALA A 374 14.35 11.62 -15.49
CA ALA A 374 14.60 10.19 -15.72
C ALA A 374 13.31 9.39 -15.85
N CYS A 375 12.31 9.65 -14.99
CA CYS A 375 10.99 9.02 -15.09
C CYS A 375 10.27 9.41 -16.39
N GLU A 376 10.27 10.69 -16.76
CA GLU A 376 9.71 11.18 -18.04
C GLU A 376 10.40 10.51 -19.24
N GLY A 377 11.73 10.36 -19.20
CA GLY A 377 12.51 9.67 -20.22
C GLY A 377 12.19 8.18 -20.33
N ALA A 378 12.00 7.50 -19.19
CA ALA A 378 11.72 6.07 -19.14
C ALA A 378 10.31 5.73 -19.68
N VAL A 379 9.31 6.57 -19.42
CA VAL A 379 7.93 6.38 -19.93
C VAL A 379 7.84 6.50 -21.46
N THR A 380 8.88 7.00 -22.14
CA THR A 380 8.93 6.95 -23.62
C THR A 380 9.08 5.53 -24.19
N VAL A 381 9.46 4.56 -23.35
CA VAL A 381 9.67 3.15 -23.72
C VAL A 381 9.01 2.15 -22.77
N ALA A 382 8.21 2.64 -21.81
CA ALA A 382 7.52 1.84 -20.79
C ALA A 382 6.20 2.52 -20.42
N ARG A 383 5.24 1.78 -19.85
CA ARG A 383 3.94 2.37 -19.47
C ARG A 383 4.05 3.28 -18.26
N THR A 384 4.84 2.86 -17.27
CA THR A 384 5.10 3.63 -16.05
C THR A 384 6.56 3.54 -15.65
N ALA A 385 7.07 4.57 -14.98
CA ALA A 385 8.40 4.60 -14.41
C ALA A 385 8.37 5.25 -13.03
N ILE A 386 9.12 4.68 -12.09
CA ILE A 386 9.25 5.17 -10.71
C ILE A 386 10.71 5.12 -10.33
N PHE A 387 11.17 6.14 -9.61
CA PHE A 387 12.43 6.08 -8.89
C PHE A 387 12.20 5.77 -7.41
N LEU A 388 12.88 4.74 -6.92
CA LEU A 388 12.87 4.36 -5.51
C LEU A 388 14.19 4.76 -4.86
N ALA A 389 14.14 5.62 -3.85
CA ALA A 389 15.31 6.07 -3.09
C ALA A 389 15.69 5.03 -2.03
N LEU A 390 16.94 4.58 -2.00
CA LEU A 390 17.43 3.72 -0.93
C LEU A 390 17.82 4.57 0.28
N ARG A 391 17.13 4.38 1.41
CA ARG A 391 17.46 5.03 2.69
C ARG A 391 17.35 4.04 3.84
N LYS A 392 18.46 3.83 4.55
CA LYS A 392 18.53 2.97 5.76
C LYS A 392 17.96 1.56 5.51
N GLY A 393 18.30 0.94 4.37
CA GLY A 393 17.82 -0.40 4.01
C GLY A 393 16.35 -0.47 3.57
N VAL A 394 15.74 0.67 3.23
CA VAL A 394 14.37 0.72 2.68
C VAL A 394 14.38 1.51 1.38
N LEU A 395 13.85 0.91 0.31
CA LEU A 395 13.54 1.60 -0.94
C LEU A 395 12.21 2.33 -0.76
N LYS A 396 12.23 3.66 -0.85
CA LYS A 396 11.05 4.51 -0.72
C LYS A 396 10.74 5.16 -2.06
N GLY A 397 9.48 5.12 -2.49
CA GLY A 397 9.09 5.83 -3.70
C GLY A 397 9.36 7.32 -3.58
N TRP A 398 10.16 7.81 -4.51
CA TRP A 398 10.48 9.22 -4.63
C TRP A 398 9.53 9.84 -5.62
N GLU A 399 9.66 9.56 -6.91
CA GLU A 399 8.87 10.19 -7.95
C GLU A 399 8.52 9.12 -8.98
N GLY A 400 7.43 9.31 -9.70
CA GLY A 400 7.09 8.45 -10.81
C GLY A 400 6.14 9.11 -11.78
N THR A 401 6.07 8.54 -12.97
CA THR A 401 5.26 9.04 -14.08
C THR A 401 4.69 7.86 -14.84
N GLY A 402 3.51 8.02 -15.44
CA GLY A 402 2.92 7.02 -16.33
C GLY A 402 1.45 6.72 -16.06
N GLY A 403 0.85 5.91 -16.93
CA GLY A 403 -0.59 5.62 -16.89
C GLY A 403 -0.99 4.73 -15.72
N GLY A 404 -1.90 5.20 -14.87
CA GLY A 404 -2.42 4.46 -13.71
C GLY A 404 -1.62 4.66 -12.42
N LEU A 405 -0.51 5.38 -12.48
CA LEU A 405 0.32 5.69 -11.33
C LEU A 405 -0.21 6.92 -10.59
N THR A 406 -0.46 6.80 -9.29
CA THR A 406 -0.84 7.93 -8.44
C THR A 406 0.35 8.40 -7.60
N HIS A 407 0.43 9.71 -7.36
CA HIS A 407 1.50 10.27 -6.53
C HIS A 407 1.50 9.68 -5.11
N ASP A 408 0.32 9.47 -4.54
CA ASP A 408 0.18 8.87 -3.20
C ASP A 408 0.67 7.43 -3.16
N ALA A 409 0.38 6.62 -4.19
CA ALA A 409 0.92 5.25 -4.29
C ALA A 409 2.45 5.26 -4.36
N VAL A 410 3.07 6.21 -5.08
CA VAL A 410 4.53 6.35 -5.11
C VAL A 410 5.06 6.69 -3.73
N ARG A 411 4.53 7.72 -3.05
CA ARG A 411 5.07 8.17 -1.76
C ARG A 411 4.87 7.15 -0.63
N ASN A 412 3.81 6.36 -0.70
CA ASN A 412 3.51 5.31 0.28
C ASN A 412 4.21 3.97 -0.01
N LEU A 413 4.83 3.81 -1.19
CA LEU A 413 5.53 2.59 -1.57
C LEU A 413 6.88 2.48 -0.85
N TRP A 414 6.94 1.68 0.20
CA TRP A 414 8.16 1.39 0.95
C TRP A 414 8.48 -0.10 0.91
N ILE A 415 9.66 -0.45 0.39
CA ILE A 415 10.10 -1.82 0.19
C ILE A 415 11.38 -2.04 1.01
N PRO A 416 11.33 -2.79 2.12
CA PRO A 416 12.52 -3.15 2.87
C PRO A 416 13.46 -4.04 2.04
N THR A 417 14.76 -3.78 2.08
CA THR A 417 15.78 -4.64 1.46
C THR A 417 16.18 -5.82 2.35
N THR A 418 15.49 -6.02 3.48
CA THR A 418 15.64 -7.18 4.36
C THR A 418 14.79 -8.37 3.90
N SER A 419 13.75 -8.12 3.11
CA SER A 419 12.82 -9.14 2.60
C SER A 419 13.18 -9.51 1.17
N ALA A 420 13.02 -10.78 0.81
CA ALA A 420 13.24 -11.26 -0.55
C ALA A 420 12.38 -10.47 -1.56
N SER A 421 13.00 -10.00 -2.63
CA SER A 421 12.35 -9.31 -3.76
C SER A 421 13.34 -9.12 -4.89
N MET A 422 12.84 -8.94 -6.11
CA MET A 422 13.68 -8.57 -7.26
C MET A 422 14.43 -7.25 -6.99
N LEU A 423 13.81 -6.32 -6.25
CA LEU A 423 14.42 -5.05 -5.91
C LEU A 423 15.57 -5.19 -4.90
N LYS A 424 15.45 -6.11 -3.94
CA LYS A 424 16.55 -6.47 -3.04
C LYS A 424 17.72 -7.02 -3.85
N ASP A 425 17.44 -7.95 -4.77
CA ASP A 425 18.49 -8.59 -5.58
C ASP A 425 19.25 -7.56 -6.43
N VAL A 426 18.52 -6.59 -7.03
CA VAL A 426 19.12 -5.46 -7.77
C VAL A 426 19.99 -4.58 -6.87
N VAL A 427 19.55 -4.30 -5.63
CA VAL A 427 20.33 -3.49 -4.68
C VAL A 427 21.56 -4.24 -4.18
N GLU A 428 21.43 -5.55 -3.92
CA GLU A 428 22.48 -6.39 -3.33
C GLU A 428 23.57 -6.73 -4.36
N HIS A 429 23.17 -7.17 -5.55
CA HIS A 429 24.09 -7.58 -6.62
C HIS A 429 24.53 -6.42 -7.51
N ARG A 430 23.82 -5.29 -7.48
CA ARG A 430 24.05 -4.13 -8.36
C ARG A 430 23.92 -4.46 -9.85
N GLU A 431 23.16 -5.50 -10.15
CA GLU A 431 22.86 -5.94 -11.51
C GLU A 431 21.44 -5.51 -11.86
N ALA A 432 21.23 -5.13 -13.12
CA ALA A 432 19.90 -4.81 -13.60
C ALA A 432 19.05 -6.08 -13.72
N TYR A 433 17.77 -5.97 -13.38
CA TYR A 433 16.79 -7.02 -13.59
C TYR A 433 15.83 -6.61 -14.70
N VAL A 434 15.63 -7.48 -15.70
CA VAL A 434 14.58 -7.29 -16.71
C VAL A 434 13.85 -8.60 -16.93
N GLY A 435 12.54 -8.59 -16.70
CA GLY A 435 11.74 -9.80 -16.84
C GLY A 435 10.36 -9.68 -16.19
N PRO A 436 9.67 -10.81 -15.98
CA PRO A 436 8.37 -10.83 -15.33
C PRO A 436 8.47 -10.40 -13.87
N TYR A 437 7.33 -10.10 -13.25
CA TYR A 437 7.32 -9.86 -11.80
C TYR A 437 7.61 -11.15 -11.02
N GLY A 438 8.42 -11.02 -9.98
CA GLY A 438 8.63 -12.04 -8.97
C GLY A 438 7.36 -12.33 -8.16
N THR A 439 7.44 -13.38 -7.36
CA THR A 439 6.30 -13.87 -6.56
C THR A 439 6.36 -13.43 -5.10
N ALA A 440 7.41 -12.70 -4.69
CA ALA A 440 7.54 -12.25 -3.32
C ALA A 440 6.48 -11.18 -2.99
N VAL A 441 6.16 -11.03 -1.71
CA VAL A 441 5.17 -10.03 -1.24
C VAL A 441 5.58 -8.62 -1.66
N ALA A 442 6.86 -8.28 -1.55
CA ALA A 442 7.41 -7.00 -1.98
C ALA A 442 7.30 -6.76 -3.50
N ASP A 443 7.45 -7.82 -4.31
CA ASP A 443 7.24 -7.73 -5.76
C ASP A 443 5.76 -7.47 -6.08
N GLY A 444 4.85 -8.11 -5.34
CA GLY A 444 3.42 -7.89 -5.42
C GLY A 444 3.00 -6.46 -5.02
N LEU A 445 3.59 -5.92 -3.95
CA LEU A 445 3.38 -4.52 -3.53
C LEU A 445 3.86 -3.54 -4.59
N PHE A 446 5.07 -3.75 -5.12
CA PHE A 446 5.60 -2.94 -6.22
C PHE A 446 4.68 -3.01 -7.45
N ARG A 447 4.27 -4.23 -7.85
CA ARG A 447 3.35 -4.47 -8.97
C ARG A 447 2.02 -3.75 -8.82
N ALA A 448 1.45 -3.77 -7.61
CA ALA A 448 0.20 -3.09 -7.30
C ALA A 448 0.36 -1.56 -7.35
N ALA A 449 1.46 -1.04 -6.80
CA ALA A 449 1.73 0.40 -6.75
C ALA A 449 1.91 1.02 -8.15
N VAL A 450 2.55 0.31 -9.09
CA VAL A 450 2.66 0.76 -10.49
C VAL A 450 1.39 0.51 -11.32
N GLY A 451 0.38 -0.17 -10.75
CA GLY A 451 -0.80 -0.61 -11.47
C GLY A 451 -0.46 -1.51 -12.65
N SER A 452 0.45 -2.47 -12.44
CA SER A 452 0.98 -3.33 -13.52
C SER A 452 -0.13 -4.09 -14.24
N ARG A 453 0.03 -4.25 -15.57
CA ARG A 453 -0.82 -5.11 -16.41
C ARG A 453 -0.22 -6.52 -16.63
N GLY A 454 0.88 -6.83 -15.95
CA GLY A 454 1.58 -8.10 -16.07
C GLY A 454 2.60 -8.15 -17.21
N GLY A 455 3.05 -7.00 -17.72
CA GLY A 455 4.18 -6.91 -18.64
C GLY A 455 5.54 -7.05 -17.95
N ASP A 456 6.61 -7.02 -18.73
CA ASP A 456 7.99 -7.04 -18.22
C ASP A 456 8.30 -5.77 -17.43
N VAL A 457 8.98 -5.93 -16.30
CA VAL A 457 9.57 -4.85 -15.51
C VAL A 457 11.07 -4.78 -15.80
N ALA A 458 11.61 -3.57 -15.89
CA ALA A 458 13.05 -3.31 -15.84
C ALA A 458 13.40 -2.52 -14.58
N LEU A 459 14.36 -3.03 -13.82
CA LEU A 459 14.88 -2.47 -12.57
C LEU A 459 16.36 -2.22 -12.76
N HIS A 460 16.77 -0.95 -12.75
CA HIS A 460 18.17 -0.57 -12.90
C HIS A 460 18.69 0.12 -11.64
N PRO A 461 19.80 -0.36 -11.05
CA PRO A 461 20.39 0.26 -9.88
C PRO A 461 20.98 1.63 -10.27
N VAL A 462 20.75 2.62 -9.42
CA VAL A 462 21.39 3.92 -9.51
C VAL A 462 22.52 3.97 -8.50
N VAL A 463 23.74 4.04 -9.01
CA VAL A 463 24.97 3.94 -8.22
C VAL A 463 25.66 5.29 -8.14
N VAL A 464 26.11 5.67 -6.95
CA VAL A 464 26.95 6.85 -6.70
C VAL A 464 28.16 6.39 -5.88
N SER A 465 29.37 6.57 -6.43
CA SER A 465 30.62 6.19 -5.77
C SER A 465 30.57 4.76 -5.20
N ASP A 466 30.23 3.79 -6.05
CA ASP A 466 30.07 2.35 -5.72
C ASP A 466 28.95 1.99 -4.74
N HIS A 467 28.10 2.94 -4.34
CA HIS A 467 26.95 2.67 -3.49
C HIS A 467 25.65 2.83 -4.26
N VAL A 468 24.77 1.83 -4.17
CA VAL A 468 23.40 1.96 -4.68
C VAL A 468 22.66 2.98 -3.83
N VAL A 469 22.18 4.05 -4.46
CA VAL A 469 21.42 5.13 -3.79
C VAL A 469 19.93 5.08 -4.12
N GLY A 470 19.55 4.24 -5.09
CA GLY A 470 18.17 4.00 -5.47
C GLY A 470 18.07 3.06 -6.66
N VAL A 471 16.85 2.84 -7.13
CA VAL A 471 16.54 2.00 -8.29
C VAL A 471 15.60 2.79 -9.20
N LEU A 472 15.94 2.86 -10.49
CA LEU A 472 15.04 3.34 -11.53
C LEU A 472 14.26 2.13 -12.06
N CYS A 473 12.95 2.15 -11.83
CA CYS A 473 12.04 1.08 -12.19
C CYS A 473 11.17 1.53 -13.37
N ALA A 474 10.97 0.66 -14.35
CA ALA A 474 10.05 0.86 -15.46
C ALA A 474 9.19 -0.39 -15.63
N ASP A 475 7.88 -0.23 -15.73
CA ASP A 475 6.91 -1.33 -15.88
C ASP A 475 6.28 -1.31 -17.27
N ASP A 476 6.04 -2.52 -17.78
CA ASP A 476 5.50 -2.78 -19.12
C ASP A 476 6.38 -2.14 -20.19
N VAL A 477 7.65 -2.53 -20.11
CA VAL A 477 8.71 -2.06 -21.01
C VAL A 477 8.48 -2.66 -22.40
N LEU A 478 8.61 -1.84 -23.44
CA LEU A 478 8.48 -2.31 -24.82
C LEU A 478 9.44 -3.48 -25.08
N PRO A 479 8.99 -4.55 -25.76
CA PRO A 479 9.78 -5.76 -26.00
C PRO A 479 10.81 -5.57 -27.13
N VAL A 480 11.59 -4.48 -27.07
CA VAL A 480 12.65 -4.12 -28.01
C VAL A 480 13.96 -3.85 -27.26
N PRO A 481 15.13 -4.30 -27.74
CA PRO A 481 16.40 -4.15 -27.02
C PRO A 481 16.74 -2.70 -26.65
N ILE A 482 16.41 -1.76 -27.53
CA ILE A 482 16.67 -0.33 -27.32
C ILE A 482 15.89 0.27 -26.15
N ALA A 483 14.74 -0.30 -25.78
CA ALA A 483 13.96 0.14 -24.62
C ALA A 483 14.70 -0.14 -23.30
N ARG A 484 15.25 -1.36 -23.19
CA ARG A 484 16.04 -1.80 -22.02
C ARG A 484 17.32 -0.96 -21.88
N GLN A 485 18.05 -0.80 -22.99
CA GLN A 485 19.25 0.03 -23.03
C GLN A 485 18.96 1.49 -22.62
N ARG A 486 17.80 2.03 -23.00
CA ARG A 486 17.41 3.39 -22.64
C ARG A 486 17.24 3.57 -21.14
N ILE A 487 16.61 2.62 -20.46
CA ILE A 487 16.38 2.68 -19.01
C ILE A 487 17.71 2.58 -18.27
N GLU A 488 18.61 1.73 -18.74
CA GLU A 488 19.99 1.63 -18.24
C GLU A 488 20.75 2.96 -18.35
N LEU A 489 20.73 3.58 -19.53
CA LEU A 489 21.39 4.87 -19.76
C LEU A 489 20.84 5.98 -18.85
N LEU A 490 19.52 6.00 -18.63
CA LEU A 490 18.87 6.95 -17.72
C LEU A 490 19.31 6.71 -16.28
N ALA A 491 19.32 5.46 -15.81
CA ALA A 491 19.78 5.10 -14.46
C ALA A 491 21.23 5.52 -14.22
N HIS A 492 22.11 5.26 -15.21
CA HIS A 492 23.50 5.69 -15.16
C HIS A 492 23.63 7.23 -15.10
N ALA A 493 22.89 7.95 -15.95
CA ALA A 493 22.90 9.42 -15.95
C ALA A 493 22.39 10.03 -14.64
N VAL A 494 21.40 9.42 -13.99
CA VAL A 494 20.93 9.83 -12.65
C VAL A 494 22.04 9.70 -11.62
N GLY A 495 22.79 8.59 -11.64
CA GLY A 495 23.92 8.36 -10.73
C GLY A 495 25.00 9.44 -10.87
N GLU A 496 25.41 9.74 -12.11
CA GLU A 496 26.39 10.79 -12.39
C GLU A 496 25.89 12.19 -11.99
N ALA A 497 24.61 12.50 -12.25
CA ALA A 497 24.02 13.77 -11.85
C ALA A 497 23.94 13.91 -10.31
N PHE A 498 23.57 12.84 -9.60
CA PHE A 498 23.59 12.84 -8.14
C PHE A 498 24.99 13.03 -7.57
N LYS A 499 26.00 12.35 -8.14
CA LYS A 499 27.40 12.50 -7.78
C LYS A 499 27.84 13.97 -7.90
N ARG A 500 27.54 14.62 -9.03
CA ARG A 500 27.82 16.05 -9.25
C ARG A 500 27.16 16.93 -8.18
N ILE A 501 25.85 16.80 -7.98
CA ILE A 501 25.09 17.61 -7.01
C ILE A 501 25.59 17.42 -5.57
N ILE A 502 26.07 16.21 -5.22
CA ILE A 502 26.66 15.92 -3.91
C ILE A 502 28.00 16.66 -3.72
N VAL A 503 28.83 16.71 -4.76
CA VAL A 503 30.14 17.38 -4.73
C VAL A 503 29.97 18.90 -4.66
N GLU A 504 29.09 19.48 -5.47
CA GLU A 504 28.81 20.93 -5.51
C GLU A 504 28.23 21.48 -4.20
N ARG A 505 27.55 20.66 -3.38
CA ARG A 505 27.06 21.06 -2.05
C ARG A 505 28.10 20.98 -0.93
N LYS A 506 29.22 20.28 -1.17
CA LYS A 506 30.29 20.06 -0.18
C LYS A 506 31.47 21.01 -0.36
N GLY A 507 31.65 21.59 -1.55
CA GLY A 507 32.53 22.73 -1.81
C GLY A 507 31.80 24.03 -1.54
#